data_AF-A0A2R4CCL3-F1
#
_entry.id   AF-A0A2R4CCL3-F1
#
_cell.length_a   1.000
_cell.length_b   1.000
_cell.length_c   1.000
_cell.angle_alpha   90.00
_cell.angle_beta   90.00
_cell.angle_gamma   90.00
#
_symmetry.space_group_name_H-M   'P 1'
#
loop_
_entity.id
_entity.type
_entity.pdbx_description
1 polymer ?
#
loop_
_entity_poly.entity_id
_entity_poly.type
_entity_poly.pdbx_seq_one_letter_code
_entity_poly.pdbx_strand_id
1 'polypeptide(L)'
;MHSTQLEKLEQGLREVLRLLERDESGGAALPAEHPAVEAADACELMLPQPLTATTLAQAARHKIDNVQVLLARAREHEKLPPEAQLAADEGYLVGEEDIATQRDDSSMPRPH
;
A
#
# COMPACT_ATOMS: atom_id res chain seq x y z
N MET A 1 -18.22 -1.54 -5.04
CA MET A 1 -18.40 -0.48 -3.99
C MET A 1 -17.10 -0.11 -3.29
N HIS A 2 -16.17 -1.06 -3.07
CA HIS A 2 -14.82 -0.77 -2.54
C HIS A 2 -13.97 0.10 -3.49
N SER A 3 -14.17 -0.03 -4.81
CA SER A 3 -13.47 0.74 -5.85
C SER A 3 -13.67 2.26 -5.70
N THR A 4 -14.90 2.72 -5.45
CA THR A 4 -15.21 4.15 -5.30
C THR A 4 -14.55 4.79 -4.08
N GLN A 5 -14.40 4.05 -2.98
CA GLN A 5 -13.70 4.55 -1.78
C GLN A 5 -12.20 4.67 -2.04
N LEU A 6 -11.61 3.66 -2.68
CA LEU A 6 -10.20 3.67 -3.05
C LEU A 6 -9.87 4.78 -4.08
N GLU A 7 -10.78 5.08 -5.01
CA GLU A 7 -10.62 6.21 -5.96
C GLU A 7 -10.62 7.57 -5.25
N LYS A 8 -11.53 7.76 -4.28
CA LYS A 8 -11.56 8.99 -3.45
C LYS A 8 -10.27 9.14 -2.64
N LEU A 9 -9.77 8.04 -2.07
CA LEU A 9 -8.51 8.04 -1.34
C LEU A 9 -7.33 8.38 -2.24
N GLU A 10 -7.25 7.80 -3.44
CA GLU A 10 -6.22 8.15 -4.43
C GLU A 10 -6.27 9.65 -4.79
N GLN A 11 -7.47 10.18 -5.02
CA GLN A 11 -7.65 11.59 -5.35
C GLN A 11 -7.21 12.51 -4.20
N GLY A 12 -7.54 12.18 -2.95
CA GLY A 12 -7.08 12.92 -1.78
C GLY A 12 -5.55 12.92 -1.64
N LEU A 13 -4.91 11.76 -1.83
CA LEU A 13 -3.44 11.66 -1.77
C LEU A 13 -2.75 12.43 -2.91
N ARG A 14 -3.35 12.48 -4.10
CA ARG A 14 -2.84 13.32 -5.20
C ARG A 14 -2.97 14.81 -4.89
N GLU A 15 -4.02 15.21 -4.18
CA GLU A 15 -4.18 16.60 -3.73
C GLU A 15 -3.10 16.98 -2.72
N VAL A 16 -2.72 16.08 -1.80
CA VAL A 16 -1.56 16.27 -0.91
C VAL A 16 -0.30 16.59 -1.72
N LEU A 17 -0.01 15.79 -2.76
CA LEU A 17 1.16 16.03 -3.62
C LEU A 17 1.09 17.39 -4.33
N ARG A 18 -0.08 17.76 -4.85
CA ARG A 18 -0.30 19.04 -5.52
C ARG A 18 -0.07 20.23 -4.59
N LEU A 19 -0.47 20.11 -3.32
CA LEU A 19 -0.24 21.14 -2.31
C LEU A 19 1.24 21.25 -1.95
N LEU A 20 1.95 20.13 -1.89
CA LEU A 20 3.40 20.10 -1.61
C LEU A 20 4.24 20.63 -2.77
N GLU A 21 3.84 20.43 -4.03
CA GLU A 21 4.54 21.00 -5.19
C GLU A 21 4.48 22.54 -5.22
N ARG A 22 3.44 23.12 -4.60
CA ARG A 22 3.28 24.57 -4.45
C ARG A 22 3.95 25.12 -3.20
N ASP A 23 4.46 24.24 -2.33
CA ASP A 23 5.12 24.65 -1.10
C ASP A 23 6.56 25.08 -1.40
N GLU A 24 6.89 26.33 -1.04
CA GLU A 24 8.21 26.91 -1.24
C GLU A 24 9.13 26.71 -0.01
N SER A 25 8.69 25.92 0.98
CA SER A 25 9.39 25.75 2.26
C SER A 25 10.77 25.08 2.15
N GLY A 26 11.19 24.63 0.96
CA GLY A 26 12.59 24.29 0.67
C GLY A 26 13.18 23.16 1.52
N GLY A 27 12.33 22.26 2.05
CA GLY A 27 12.74 21.14 2.91
C GLY A 27 12.67 21.43 4.42
N ALA A 28 12.16 22.60 4.83
CA ALA A 28 11.84 22.87 6.23
C ALA A 28 10.74 21.93 6.76
N ALA A 29 10.63 21.87 8.09
CA ALA A 29 9.55 21.16 8.74
C ALA A 29 8.20 21.83 8.42
N LEU A 30 7.20 21.03 8.06
CA LEU A 30 5.86 21.52 7.80
C LEU A 30 5.14 21.80 9.12
N PRO A 31 4.43 22.94 9.25
CA PRO A 31 3.57 23.19 10.40
C PRO A 31 2.39 22.21 10.39
N ALA A 32 1.86 21.90 11.57
CA ALA A 32 0.71 21.01 11.71
C ALA A 32 -0.55 21.54 10.97
N GLU A 33 -0.67 22.86 10.86
CA GLU A 33 -1.75 23.59 10.18
C GLU A 33 -1.50 23.73 8.66
N HIS A 34 -0.46 23.08 8.12
CA HIS A 34 -0.19 23.16 6.69
C HIS A 34 -1.29 22.45 5.90
N PRO A 35 -1.82 23.05 4.80
CA PRO A 35 -2.91 22.44 4.03
C PRO A 35 -2.63 21.01 3.55
N ALA A 36 -1.36 20.70 3.22
CA ALA A 36 -0.96 19.35 2.83
C ALA A 36 -1.00 18.35 4.00
N VAL A 37 -0.76 18.81 5.24
CA VAL A 37 -0.83 17.98 6.45
C VAL A 37 -2.29 17.69 6.79
N GLU A 38 -3.17 18.68 6.71
CA GLU A 38 -4.62 18.49 6.89
C GLU A 38 -5.20 17.52 5.85
N ALA A 39 -4.81 17.68 4.57
CA ALA A 39 -5.23 16.78 3.51
C ALA A 39 -4.70 15.35 3.70
N ALA A 40 -3.49 15.20 4.24
CA ALA A 40 -2.91 13.90 4.57
C ALA A 40 -3.66 13.21 5.72
N ASP A 41 -4.03 13.97 6.75
CA ASP A 41 -4.82 13.47 7.88
C ASP A 41 -6.22 13.02 7.44
N ALA A 42 -6.87 13.80 6.57
CA ALA A 42 -8.16 13.42 5.96
C ALA A 42 -8.09 12.13 5.12
N CYS A 43 -6.90 11.75 4.65
CA CYS A 43 -6.64 10.50 3.95
C CYS A 43 -6.17 9.36 4.87
N GLU A 44 -6.20 9.57 6.19
CA GLU A 44 -5.68 8.64 7.20
C GLU A 44 -4.21 8.23 6.92
N LEU A 45 -3.42 9.15 6.36
CA LEU A 45 -2.01 8.92 6.09
C LEU A 45 -1.22 9.02 7.39
N MET A 46 -0.45 7.98 7.72
CA MET A 46 0.49 8.06 8.84
C MET A 46 1.56 9.10 8.55
N LEU A 47 1.57 10.18 9.34
CA LEU A 47 2.49 11.30 9.16
C LEU A 47 3.93 10.88 9.49
N PRO A 48 4.88 11.08 8.56
CA PRO A 48 6.26 10.68 8.76
C PRO A 48 6.99 11.63 9.73
N GLN A 49 8.03 11.10 10.38
CA GLN A 49 8.97 11.89 11.18
C GLN A 49 10.39 11.76 10.59
N PRO A 50 11.08 12.87 10.26
CA PRO A 50 10.62 14.25 10.39
C PRO A 50 9.50 14.60 9.41
N LEU A 51 8.59 15.50 9.79
CA LEU A 51 7.49 15.95 8.95
C LEU A 51 7.95 17.11 8.06
N THR A 52 8.43 16.80 6.86
CA THR A 52 8.87 17.78 5.86
C THR A 52 8.09 17.57 4.56
N ALA A 53 8.14 18.54 3.64
CA ALA A 53 7.50 18.40 2.34
C ALA A 53 8.00 17.15 1.60
N THR A 54 9.29 16.85 1.67
CA THR A 54 9.88 15.67 1.02
C THR A 54 9.40 14.36 1.63
N THR A 55 9.42 14.22 2.95
CA THR A 55 9.02 12.97 3.61
C THR A 55 7.51 12.73 3.47
N LEU A 56 6.70 13.79 3.55
CA LEU A 56 5.26 13.70 3.34
C LEU A 56 4.94 13.33 1.88
N ALA A 57 5.63 13.94 0.91
CA ALA A 57 5.45 13.58 -0.50
C ALA A 57 5.82 12.11 -0.77
N GLN A 58 6.90 11.61 -0.16
CA GLN A 58 7.29 10.22 -0.27
C GLN A 58 6.24 9.28 0.35
N ALA A 59 5.74 9.61 1.55
CA ALA A 59 4.69 8.83 2.20
C ALA A 59 3.40 8.79 1.36
N ALA A 60 2.98 9.94 0.81
CA ALA A 60 1.81 10.02 -0.05
C ALA A 60 1.97 9.21 -1.34
N ARG A 61 3.14 9.28 -2.01
CA ARG A 61 3.44 8.46 -3.21
C ARG A 61 3.36 6.97 -2.91
N HIS A 62 4.01 6.52 -1.84
CA HIS A 62 3.97 5.11 -1.45
C HIS A 62 2.54 4.63 -1.15
N LYS A 63 1.72 5.46 -0.49
CA LYS A 63 0.31 5.14 -0.25
C LYS A 63 -0.50 5.07 -1.56
N ILE A 64 -0.26 5.97 -2.51
CA ILE A 64 -0.90 5.93 -3.84
C ILE A 64 -0.58 4.61 -4.55
N ASP A 65 0.69 4.19 -4.57
CA ASP A 65 1.10 2.94 -5.21
C ASP A 65 0.32 1.74 -4.63
N ASN A 66 0.19 1.68 -3.31
CA ASN A 66 -0.58 0.64 -2.63
C ASN A 66 -2.08 0.69 -2.99
N VAL A 67 -2.67 1.89 -3.02
CA VAL A 67 -4.09 2.09 -3.39
C VAL A 67 -4.33 1.67 -4.84
N GLN A 68 -3.40 1.95 -5.75
CA GLN A 68 -3.51 1.57 -7.17
C GLN A 68 -3.49 0.05 -7.35
N VAL A 69 -2.66 -0.68 -6.59
CA VAL A 69 -2.69 -2.15 -6.58
C VAL A 69 -4.04 -2.68 -6.11
N LEU A 70 -4.60 -2.11 -5.04
CA LEU A 70 -5.91 -2.49 -4.52
C LEU A 70 -7.05 -2.16 -5.51
N LEU A 71 -6.98 -1.02 -6.20
CA LEU A 71 -7.93 -0.64 -7.24
C LEU A 71 -7.90 -1.58 -8.42
N ALA A 72 -6.71 -1.95 -8.89
CA ALA A 72 -6.55 -2.91 -9.98
C ALA A 72 -7.22 -4.25 -9.61
N ARG A 73 -6.92 -4.76 -8.41
CA ARG A 73 -7.53 -6.00 -7.90
C ARG A 73 -9.05 -5.89 -7.75
N ALA A 74 -9.55 -4.82 -7.14
CA ALA A 74 -10.99 -4.61 -6.98
C ALA A 74 -11.72 -4.61 -8.33
N ARG A 75 -11.13 -3.98 -9.35
CA ARG A 75 -11.68 -3.94 -10.71
C ARG A 75 -11.59 -5.29 -11.43
N GLU A 76 -10.58 -6.10 -11.16
CA GLU A 76 -10.48 -7.47 -11.67
C GLU A 76 -11.53 -8.37 -11.03
N HIS A 77 -11.71 -8.30 -9.71
CA HIS A 77 -12.73 -9.05 -8.99
C HIS A 77 -14.16 -8.66 -9.43
N GLU A 78 -14.44 -7.37 -9.63
CA GLU A 78 -15.74 -6.91 -10.16
C GLU A 78 -16.04 -7.41 -11.60
N LYS A 79 -15.02 -7.84 -12.35
CA LYS A 79 -15.16 -8.43 -13.69
C LYS A 79 -15.26 -9.95 -13.70
N LEU A 80 -14.94 -10.62 -12.59
CA LEU A 80 -15.07 -12.07 -12.49
C LEU A 80 -16.54 -12.46 -12.33
N PRO A 81 -17.02 -13.50 -13.04
CA PRO A 81 -18.32 -14.09 -12.75
C PRO A 81 -18.34 -14.59 -11.28
N PRO A 82 -19.50 -14.58 -10.60
CA PRO A 82 -19.60 -14.88 -9.17
C PRO A 82 -18.96 -16.22 -8.76
N GLU A 83 -18.97 -17.18 -9.69
CA GLU A 83 -18.46 -18.53 -9.56
C GLU A 83 -16.92 -18.57 -9.47
N ALA A 84 -16.23 -17.59 -10.05
CA ALA A 84 -14.77 -17.46 -10.03
C ALA A 84 -14.25 -16.55 -8.90
N GLN A 85 -15.11 -15.73 -8.29
CA GLN A 85 -14.75 -14.92 -7.12
C GLN A 85 -14.47 -15.81 -5.89
N LEU A 86 -15.26 -16.87 -5.68
CA LEU A 86 -15.07 -17.85 -4.60
C LEU A 86 -13.73 -18.60 -4.70
N ALA A 87 -13.31 -19.00 -5.90
CA ALA A 87 -12.05 -19.70 -6.11
C ALA A 87 -10.81 -18.80 -5.90
N ALA A 88 -10.93 -17.49 -6.14
CA ALA A 88 -9.85 -16.52 -5.90
C ALA A 88 -9.62 -16.27 -4.40
N ASP A 89 -10.69 -16.35 -3.59
CA ASP A 89 -10.60 -16.20 -2.14
C ASP A 89 -10.12 -17.51 -1.44
N GLU A 90 -10.40 -18.69 -2.00
CA GLU A 90 -10.00 -19.99 -1.43
C GLU A 90 -8.61 -20.49 -1.86
N GLY A 91 -8.06 -20.04 -2.99
CA GLY A 91 -6.75 -20.48 -3.52
C GLY A 91 -5.53 -20.12 -2.64
N TYR A 92 -5.72 -19.34 -1.58
CA TYR A 92 -4.65 -18.92 -0.66
C TYR A 92 -4.34 -19.95 0.44
N LEU A 93 -5.22 -20.93 0.72
CA LEU A 93 -5.01 -21.89 1.81
C LEU A 93 -4.17 -23.12 1.43
N VAL A 94 -3.87 -23.35 0.15
CA VAL A 94 -3.20 -24.60 -0.31
C VAL A 94 -1.70 -24.40 -0.60
N GLY A 95 -1.19 -23.17 -0.54
CA GLY A 95 0.20 -22.86 -0.92
C GLY A 95 1.27 -22.98 0.19
N GLU A 96 0.89 -23.05 1.46
CA GLU A 96 1.85 -23.01 2.58
C GLU A 96 2.23 -24.38 3.17
N GLU A 97 1.55 -25.48 2.81
CA GLU A 97 1.85 -26.80 3.40
C GLU A 97 2.94 -27.63 2.71
N ASP A 98 3.41 -27.27 1.50
CA ASP A 98 4.40 -28.09 0.77
C ASP A 98 5.88 -27.72 1.02
N ILE A 99 6.17 -26.64 1.75
CA ILE A 99 7.57 -26.18 1.95
C ILE A 99 8.21 -26.80 3.21
N ALA A 100 7.43 -27.39 4.12
CA ALA A 100 7.95 -27.92 5.39
C ALA A 100 8.57 -29.33 5.29
N THR A 101 8.37 -30.07 4.19
CA THR A 101 8.69 -31.51 4.13
C THR A 101 10.06 -31.83 3.50
N GLN A 102 10.85 -30.83 3.07
CA GLN A 102 12.08 -31.09 2.29
C GLN A 102 13.40 -30.64 2.95
N ARG A 103 13.47 -30.63 4.29
CA ARG A 103 14.72 -30.31 5.03
C ARG A 103 15.26 -31.41 5.94
N ASP A 104 14.67 -32.60 5.91
CA ASP A 104 15.06 -33.72 6.79
C ASP A 104 15.37 -34.98 5.98
N ASP A 105 16.32 -34.89 5.03
CA ASP A 105 17.08 -36.07 4.60
C ASP A 105 18.35 -35.66 3.83
N SER A 106 19.46 -35.48 4.55
CA SER A 106 20.82 -35.68 4.01
C SER A 106 21.79 -35.89 5.16
N SER A 107 21.60 -37.04 5.77
CA SER A 107 22.54 -37.73 6.62
C SER A 107 23.87 -37.96 5.86
N MET A 108 25.00 -37.57 6.43
CA MET A 108 26.31 -38.11 6.03
C MET A 108 27.16 -38.45 7.27
N PRO A 109 27.50 -39.73 7.49
CA PRO A 109 28.46 -40.13 8.50
C PRO A 109 29.90 -39.99 7.96
N ARG A 110 30.79 -39.39 8.77
CA ARG A 110 32.24 -39.41 8.50
C ARG A 110 32.86 -40.67 9.12
N PRO A 111 33.65 -41.47 8.39
CA PRO A 111 34.59 -42.40 8.99
C PRO A 111 36.00 -41.80 9.12
N HIS A 112 36.73 -42.40 10.05
CA HIS A 112 38.06 -42.09 10.60
C HIS A 112 39.21 -41.95 9.59
#